data_AF-A0A2K8MGH1-F1
#
_entry.id   AF-A0A2K8MGH1-F1
#
_cell.length_a   1.000
_cell.length_b   1.000
_cell.length_c   1.000
_cell.angle_alpha   90.00
_cell.angle_beta   90.00
_cell.angle_gamma   90.00
#
_symmetry.space_group_name_H-M   'P 1'
#
loop_
_entity.id
_entity.type
_entity.pdbx_description
1 polymer ?
#
loop_
_entity_poly.entity_id
_entity_poly.type
_entity_poly.pdbx_seq_one_letter_code
_entity_poly.pdbx_strand_id
1 'polypeptide(L)' 'MIRWVEMRRMRRVFRALSERDRAIFGSVRFDDLSYAEAAERHGCSVEEVEGSVANVLLALSGRSGK' A
#
# COMPACT_ATOMS: atom_id res chain seq x y z
N MET A 1 -12.85 -10.87 -8.65
CA MET A 1 -13.02 -11.43 -7.29
C MET A 1 -11.63 -11.73 -6.71
N ILE A 2 -11.06 -10.79 -5.94
CA ILE A 2 -9.72 -10.99 -5.34
C ILE A 2 -9.84 -12.05 -4.24
N ARG A 3 -9.00 -13.08 -4.34
CA ARG A 3 -9.13 -14.34 -3.62
C ARG A 3 -8.73 -14.13 -2.15
N TRP A 4 -9.64 -14.42 -1.21
CA TRP A 4 -9.51 -14.26 0.25
C TRP A 4 -8.22 -14.85 0.88
N VAL A 5 -7.52 -15.74 0.18
CA VAL A 5 -6.24 -16.33 0.60
C VAL A 5 -5.10 -15.30 0.56
N GLU A 6 -5.08 -14.41 -0.44
CA GLU A 6 -4.06 -13.34 -0.58
C GLU A 6 -4.09 -12.41 0.64
N MET A 7 -5.29 -12.11 1.14
CA MET A 7 -5.50 -11.26 2.31
C MET A 7 -4.89 -11.80 3.61
N ARG A 8 -4.74 -13.11 3.79
CA ARG A 8 -4.12 -13.65 5.03
C ARG A 8 -2.61 -13.46 5.05
N ARG A 9 -1.94 -13.59 3.90
CA ARG A 9 -0.49 -13.34 3.77
C ARG A 9 -0.20 -11.84 3.78
N MET A 10 -1.00 -11.07 3.06
CA MET A 10 -0.96 -9.60 3.11
C MET A 10 -1.15 -9.11 4.54
N ARG A 11 -2.09 -9.64 5.33
CA ARG A 11 -2.33 -9.17 6.72
C ARG A 11 -1.09 -9.15 7.63
N ARG A 12 -0.17 -10.13 7.50
CA ARG A 12 1.07 -10.14 8.31
C ARG A 12 2.06 -9.06 7.85
N VAL A 13 2.23 -8.92 6.54
CA VAL A 13 3.10 -7.91 5.94
C VAL A 13 2.54 -6.51 6.17
N PHE A 14 1.23 -6.33 5.99
CA PHE A 14 0.50 -5.11 6.33
C PHE A 14 0.71 -4.73 7.78
N ARG A 15 0.61 -5.67 8.74
CA ARG A 15 0.89 -5.36 10.16
C ARG A 15 2.31 -4.85 10.44
N ALA A 16 3.28 -5.16 9.59
CA ALA A 16 4.65 -4.65 9.72
C ALA A 16 4.84 -3.28 9.06
N LEU A 17 3.97 -2.90 8.12
CA LEU A 17 3.98 -1.59 7.45
C LEU A 17 3.41 -0.50 8.34
N SER A 18 3.86 0.75 8.15
CA SER A 18 3.33 1.92 8.86
C SER A 18 1.86 2.13 8.53
N GLU A 19 1.09 2.70 9.48
CA GLU A 19 -0.35 2.96 9.29
C GLU A 19 -0.61 3.84 8.06
N ARG A 20 0.27 4.82 7.82
CA ARG A 20 0.23 5.70 6.65
C ARG A 20 0.37 4.94 5.32
N ASP A 21 1.32 4.03 5.21
CA ASP A 21 1.51 3.22 4.00
C ASP A 21 0.30 2.33 3.70
N ARG A 22 -0.33 1.78 4.75
CA ARG A 22 -1.54 0.96 4.60
C ARG A 22 -2.71 1.79 4.11
N ALA A 23 -2.87 3.00 4.64
CA ALA A 23 -3.94 3.91 4.27
C ALA A 23 -3.81 4.36 2.80
N ILE A 24 -2.61 4.78 2.40
CA ILE A 24 -2.31 5.19 1.02
C ILE A 24 -2.49 4.03 0.04
N PHE A 25 -1.87 2.88 0.31
CA PHE A 25 -2.03 1.70 -0.55
C PHE A 25 -3.48 1.24 -0.63
N GLY A 26 -4.22 1.33 0.47
CA GLY A 26 -5.63 0.98 0.50
C GLY A 26 -6.49 1.89 -0.37
N SER A 27 -6.22 3.20 -0.34
CA SER A 27 -6.89 4.17 -1.21
C SER A 27 -6.65 3.91 -2.69
N VAL A 28 -5.40 3.59 -3.08
CA VAL A 28 -5.08 3.31 -4.49
C VAL A 28 -5.64 1.95 -4.93
N ARG A 29 -5.58 0.92 -4.08
CA ARG A 29 -5.87 -0.47 -4.49
C ARG A 29 -7.30 -0.94 -4.24
N PHE A 30 -7.97 -0.42 -3.21
CA PHE A 30 -9.34 -0.80 -2.84
C PHE A 30 -10.37 0.25 -3.25
N ASP A 31 -10.03 1.53 -3.15
CA ASP A 31 -10.87 2.66 -3.57
C ASP A 31 -10.64 3.05 -5.05
N ASP A 32 -9.70 2.38 -5.74
CA ASP A 32 -9.34 2.60 -7.15
C ASP A 32 -8.93 4.04 -7.49
N LEU A 33 -8.43 4.78 -6.49
CA LEU A 33 -8.01 6.18 -6.65
C LEU A 33 -6.72 6.25 -7.47
N SER A 34 -6.61 7.29 -8.30
CA SER A 34 -5.34 7.63 -8.92
C SER A 34 -4.33 8.08 -7.86
N TYR A 35 -3.04 8.08 -8.22
CA TYR A 35 -1.96 8.49 -7.33
C TYR A 35 -2.11 9.96 -6.90
N ALA A 36 -2.62 10.82 -7.79
CA ALA A 36 -2.93 12.21 -7.48
C ALA A 36 -4.10 12.33 -6.49
N GLU A 37 -5.17 11.58 -6.67
CA GLU A 37 -6.32 11.62 -5.75
C GLU A 37 -5.99 11.01 -4.38
N ALA A 38 -5.13 9.99 -4.34
CA ALA A 38 -4.60 9.46 -3.10
C ALA A 38 -3.70 10.48 -2.39
N ALA A 39 -2.84 11.19 -3.15
CA ALA A 39 -1.98 12.24 -2.62
C ALA A 39 -2.82 13.38 -1.99
N GLU A 40 -3.84 13.86 -2.69
CA GLU A 40 -4.76 14.87 -2.16
C GLU A 40 -5.53 14.38 -0.92
N ARG A 41 -6.07 13.15 -0.97
CA ARG A 41 -6.83 12.56 0.14
C ARG A 41 -5.99 12.40 1.41
N HIS A 42 -4.70 12.07 1.27
CA HIS A 42 -3.80 11.85 2.39
C HIS A 42 -2.93 13.07 2.73
N GLY A 43 -3.09 14.20 2.01
CA GLY A 43 -2.28 15.41 2.21
C GLY A 43 -0.79 15.18 1.96
N CYS A 44 -0.45 14.34 0.99
CA CYS A 44 0.91 13.93 0.64
C CYS A 44 1.24 14.37 -0.80
N SER A 45 2.51 14.24 -1.19
CA SER A 45 2.91 14.35 -2.60
C SER A 45 2.69 13.03 -3.36
N VAL A 46 2.53 13.10 -4.68
CA VAL A 46 2.43 11.92 -5.55
C VAL A 46 3.67 11.02 -5.40
N GLU A 47 4.86 11.60 -5.26
CA GLU A 47 6.10 10.86 -5.02
C GLU A 47 6.09 10.04 -3.72
N GLU A 48 5.47 10.58 -2.66
CA GLU A 48 5.30 9.85 -1.40
C GLU A 48 4.31 8.69 -1.57
N VAL A 49 3.26 8.89 -2.36
CA VAL A 49 2.30 7.83 -2.70
C VAL A 49 2.99 6.71 -3.48
N GLU A 50 3.79 7.05 -4.50
CA GLU A 50 4.58 6.08 -5.25
C GLU A 50 5.56 5.32 -4.35
N GLY A 51 6.27 6.04 -3.46
CA GLY A 51 7.18 5.44 -2.48
C GLY A 51 6.47 4.46 -1.55
N SER A 52 5.34 4.85 -0.96
CA SER A 52 4.52 3.98 -0.11
C SER A 52 4.05 2.74 -0.87
N VAL A 53 3.53 2.90 -2.09
CA VAL A 53 3.05 1.77 -2.90
C VAL A 53 4.21 0.83 -3.26
N ALA A 54 5.35 1.36 -3.68
CA ALA A 54 6.54 0.57 -3.98
C ALA A 54 7.03 -0.20 -2.74
N ASN A 55 7.06 0.44 -1.57
CA ASN A 55 7.48 -0.19 -0.33
C ASN A 55 6.56 -1.36 0.08
N VAL A 56 5.25 -1.17 -0.07
CA VAL A 56 4.25 -2.24 0.17
C VAL A 56 4.45 -3.40 -0.81
N LEU A 57 4.65 -3.12 -2.10
CA LEU A 57 4.89 -4.15 -3.12
C LEU A 57 6.20 -4.91 -2.86
N LEU A 58 7.27 -4.22 -2.46
CA LEU A 58 8.55 -4.83 -2.08
C LEU A 58 8.38 -5.75 -0.86
N ALA A 59 7.70 -5.29 0.18
CA ALA A 59 7.41 -6.08 1.37
C ALA A 59 6.55 -7.33 1.05
N LEU A 60 5.60 -7.22 0.11
CA LEU A 60 4.79 -8.34 -0.36
C LEU A 60 5.57 -9.33 -1.24
N SER A 61 6.56 -8.85 -2.00
CA SER A 61 7.43 -9.68 -2.84
C SER A 61 8.41 -10.56 -2.06
N GLY A 62 8.48 -10.42 -0.73
CA GLY A 62 9.37 -11.21 0.13
C GLY A 62 10.83 -10.78 0.08
N ARG A 63 11.17 -9.76 -0.73
CA ARG A 63 12.40 -8.98 -0.56
C ARG A 63 12.18 -7.96 0.55
N SER A 64 12.08 -8.44 1.80
CA SER A 64 12.42 -7.58 2.93
C SER A 64 13.88 -7.20 2.75
N GLY A 65 14.12 -6.01 2.20
CA GLY A 65 15.42 -5.36 2.25
C GLY A 65 15.81 -5.29 3.72
N LYS A 66 16.80 -6.10 4.08
CA LYS A 66 17.57 -5.94 5.30
C LYS A 66 18.61 -4.85 5.06
#